data_AF-A0A954WUM3-F1
#
_entry.id   AF-A0A954WUM3-F1
#
_cell.length_a   1.000
_cell.length_b   1.000
_cell.length_c   1.000
_cell.angle_alpha   90.00
_cell.angle_beta   90.00
_cell.angle_gamma   90.00
#
_symmetry.space_group_name_H-M   'P 1'
#
loop_
_entity.id
_entity.type
_entity.pdbx_description
1 polymer ?
#
loop_
_entity_poly.entity_id
_entity_poly.type
_entity_poly.pdbx_seq_one_letter_code
_entity_poly.pdbx_strand_id
1 'polypeptide(L)'
;MSGLVQYKTMDRKQWNRETRDILDRLAQTYIVEIETPCDSITDWYVQIRLSDAPVLAGYYGETPLEASRLVAASMQPRAAA
;
A
#
# COMPACT_ATOMS: atom_id res chain seq x y z
N MET A 1 6.71 6.61 17.20
CA MET A 1 6.16 5.31 16.78
C MET A 1 5.90 5.40 15.30
N SER A 2 6.70 4.73 14.46
CA SER A 2 6.26 4.38 13.12
C SER A 2 5.52 3.06 13.23
N GLY A 3 4.28 3.03 12.78
CA GLY A 3 3.43 1.86 12.81
C GLY A 3 2.50 1.93 11.61
N LEU A 4 2.16 0.77 11.06
CA LEU A 4 1.23 0.67 9.95
C LEU A 4 -0.10 1.33 10.30
N VAL A 5 -0.51 2.27 9.47
CA VAL A 5 -1.80 2.93 9.57
C VAL A 5 -2.65 2.61 8.36
N GLN A 6 -3.95 2.45 8.55
CA GLN A 6 -4.83 2.15 7.43
C GLN A 6 -4.87 3.35 6.49
N TYR A 7 -4.73 3.13 5.19
CA TYR A 7 -4.66 4.19 4.17
C TYR A 7 -5.76 5.25 4.32
N LYS A 8 -7.00 4.83 4.63
CA LYS A 8 -8.15 5.72 4.78
C LYS A 8 -8.14 6.59 6.05
N THR A 9 -7.26 6.31 7.01
CA THR A 9 -7.07 7.13 8.22
C THR A 9 -5.99 8.20 8.02
N MET A 10 -5.26 8.18 6.91
CA MET A 10 -4.23 9.17 6.57
C MET A 10 -4.81 10.36 5.80
N ASP A 11 -4.16 11.54 5.89
CA ASP A 11 -4.59 12.73 5.15
C ASP A 11 -4.40 12.53 3.63
N ARG A 12 -5.51 12.64 2.88
CA ARG A 12 -5.54 12.48 1.42
C ARG A 12 -4.65 13.45 0.66
N LYS A 13 -4.25 14.57 1.26
CA LYS A 13 -3.36 15.58 0.67
C LYS A 13 -1.92 15.10 0.52
N GLN A 14 -1.50 14.06 1.24
CA GLN A 14 -0.14 13.51 1.19
C GLN A 14 0.13 12.65 -0.05
N TRP A 15 -0.93 12.31 -0.78
CA TRP A 15 -0.86 11.42 -1.94
C TRP A 15 -1.03 12.18 -3.24
N ASN A 16 -0.26 11.82 -4.26
CA ASN A 16 -0.58 12.25 -5.62
C ASN A 16 -1.85 11.53 -6.12
N ARG A 17 -2.43 12.01 -7.24
CA ARG A 17 -3.68 11.45 -7.79
C ARG A 17 -3.57 9.96 -8.11
N GLU A 18 -2.47 9.55 -8.74
CA GLU A 18 -2.30 8.17 -9.18
C GLU A 18 -2.18 7.19 -8.01
N THR A 19 -1.40 7.53 -6.98
CA THR A 19 -1.30 6.77 -5.73
C THR A 19 -2.68 6.59 -5.11
N ARG A 20 -3.50 7.66 -5.05
CA ARG A 20 -4.87 7.55 -4.53
C ARG A 20 -5.74 6.61 -5.37
N ASP A 21 -5.68 6.72 -6.68
CA ASP A 21 -6.51 5.90 -7.58
C ASP A 21 -6.18 4.40 -7.39
N ILE A 22 -4.90 4.05 -7.24
CA ILE A 22 -4.46 2.68 -6.95
C ILE A 22 -4.94 2.20 -5.57
N LEU A 23 -4.66 2.98 -4.52
CA LEU A 23 -4.99 2.61 -3.14
C LEU A 23 -6.51 2.57 -2.91
N ASP A 24 -7.27 3.50 -3.51
CA ASP A 24 -8.74 3.50 -3.46
C ASP A 24 -9.30 2.25 -4.14
N ARG A 25 -8.73 1.80 -5.26
CA ARG A 25 -9.13 0.55 -5.92
C ARG A 25 -8.84 -0.68 -5.07
N LEU A 26 -7.64 -0.78 -4.48
CA LEU A 26 -7.29 -1.89 -3.59
C LEU A 26 -8.18 -1.92 -2.34
N ALA A 27 -8.47 -0.74 -1.77
CA ALA A 27 -9.30 -0.59 -0.58
C ALA A 27 -10.79 -0.94 -0.79
N GLN A 28 -11.24 -1.20 -2.03
CA GLN A 28 -12.59 -1.74 -2.28
C GLN A 28 -12.73 -3.20 -1.81
N THR A 29 -11.63 -3.95 -1.78
CA THR A 29 -11.62 -5.39 -1.50
C THR A 29 -10.74 -5.75 -0.31
N TYR A 30 -9.67 -4.98 -0.06
CA TYR A 30 -8.64 -5.31 0.94
C TYR A 30 -8.52 -4.22 1.99
N ILE A 31 -8.00 -4.58 3.16
CA ILE A 31 -7.46 -3.60 4.10
C ILE A 31 -6.09 -3.19 3.59
N VAL A 32 -5.92 -1.90 3.31
CA VAL A 32 -4.66 -1.32 2.85
C VAL A 32 -4.02 -0.57 4.01
N GLU A 33 -2.79 -0.96 4.37
CA GLU A 33 -2.00 -0.38 5.45
C GLU A 33 -0.71 0.20 4.89
N ILE A 34 -0.31 1.35 5.42
CA ILE A 34 0.83 2.12 4.95
C ILE A 34 1.71 2.49 6.13
N GLU A 35 3.01 2.32 5.94
CA GLU A 35 4.04 2.90 6.80
C GLU A 35 4.73 4.02 6.04
N THR A 36 4.83 5.18 6.69
CA THR A 36 5.58 6.32 6.15
C THR A 36 7.04 6.24 6.56
N PRO A 37 7.97 6.73 5.73
CA PRO A 37 9.36 6.89 6.12
C PRO A 37 9.48 7.63 7.47
N CYS A 38 10.41 7.18 8.29
CA CYS A 38 10.77 7.79 9.55
C CYS A 38 12.30 7.80 9.70
N ASP A 39 12.83 8.34 10.80
CA ASP A 39 14.28 8.55 10.97
C ASP A 39 15.14 7.29 10.73
N SER A 40 14.58 6.08 10.88
CA SER A 40 15.26 4.80 10.66
C SER A 40 14.87 4.06 9.36
N ILE A 41 13.86 4.53 8.62
CA ILE A 41 13.35 3.88 7.40
C ILE A 41 13.13 4.96 6.36
N THR A 42 13.85 4.88 5.24
CA THR A 42 13.77 5.87 4.15
C THR A 42 12.60 5.62 3.19
N ASP A 43 12.10 4.39 3.17
CA ASP A 43 11.19 3.92 2.13
C ASP A 43 9.75 3.84 2.64
N TRP A 44 8.81 4.04 1.73
CA TRP A 44 7.38 3.82 1.99
C TRP A 44 7.09 2.34 1.94
N TYR A 45 6.31 1.84 2.90
CA TYR A 45 5.82 0.47 2.86
C TYR A 45 4.31 0.47 2.69
N VAL A 46 3.82 -0.29 1.71
CA VAL A 46 2.39 -0.54 1.51
C VAL A 46 2.17 -2.02 1.63
N GLN A 47 1.18 -2.43 2.43
CA GLN A 47 0.72 -3.79 2.48
C GLN A 47 -0.80 -3.89 2.35
N ILE A 48 -1.26 -5.07 1.97
CA ILE A 48 -2.66 -5.42 1.91
C ILE A 48 -2.92 -6.76 2.59
N ARG A 49 -4.08 -6.83 3.26
CA ARG A 49 -4.56 -8.04 3.92
C ARG A 49 -6.08 -8.13 3.87
N LEU A 50 -6.62 -9.29 4.18
CA LEU A 50 -8.05 -9.44 4.47
C LEU A 50 -8.31 -9.16 5.95
N SER A 51 -9.57 -8.87 6.30
CA SER A 51 -9.98 -8.60 7.69
C SER A 51 -9.62 -9.74 8.64
N ASP A 52 -9.79 -10.98 8.19
CA ASP A 52 -9.64 -12.19 9.00
C ASP A 52 -8.49 -13.10 8.54
N ALA A 53 -7.54 -12.58 7.75
CA ALA A 53 -6.50 -13.40 7.10
C ALA A 53 -5.10 -12.73 7.11
N PRO A 54 -4.03 -13.45 6.72
CA PRO A 54 -2.67 -12.91 6.73
C PRO A 54 -2.46 -11.84 5.66
N VAL A 55 -1.31 -11.15 5.76
CA VAL A 55 -0.81 -10.23 4.73
C VAL A 55 -0.69 -10.97 3.40
N LEU A 56 -1.34 -10.44 2.36
CA LEU A 56 -1.34 -11.01 1.01
C LEU A 56 -0.14 -10.53 0.20
N ALA A 57 0.20 -9.26 0.36
CA ALA A 57 1.34 -8.63 -0.29
C ALA A 57 1.77 -7.40 0.51
N GLY A 58 3.07 -7.12 0.52
CA GLY A 58 3.62 -5.90 1.08
C GLY A 58 4.98 -5.58 0.50
N TYR A 59 5.18 -4.34 0.07
CA TYR A 59 6.39 -3.91 -0.62
C TYR A 59 6.85 -2.55 -0.13
N TYR A 60 8.18 -2.41 -0.03
CA TYR A 60 8.85 -1.13 0.11
C TYR A 60 9.00 -0.45 -1.26
N GLY A 61 8.99 0.86 -1.29
CA GLY A 61 9.33 1.69 -2.44
C GLY A 61 9.81 3.06 -1.99
N GLU A 62 10.66 3.69 -2.79
CA GLU A 62 11.24 5.02 -2.47
C GLU A 62 10.15 6.09 -2.40
N THR A 63 9.05 5.86 -3.12
CA THR A 63 7.86 6.72 -3.14
C THR A 63 6.60 5.92 -2.81
N PRO A 64 5.53 6.57 -2.30
CA PRO A 64 4.29 5.85 -2.04
C PRO A 64 3.64 5.34 -3.33
N LEU A 65 3.89 5.98 -4.47
CA LEU A 65 3.44 5.51 -5.78
C LEU A 65 4.10 4.18 -6.16
N GLU A 66 5.41 4.08 -5.99
CA GLU A 66 6.16 2.88 -6.32
C GLU A 66 5.71 1.69 -5.47
N ALA A 67 5.66 1.85 -4.14
CA ALA A 67 5.18 0.82 -3.23
C ALA A 67 3.75 0.36 -3.58
N SER A 68 2.85 1.32 -3.89
CA SER A 68 1.48 1.02 -4.30
C SER A 68 1.40 0.23 -5.62
N ARG A 69 2.23 0.57 -6.61
CA ARG A 69 2.28 -0.13 -7.90
C ARG A 69 2.79 -1.56 -7.75
N LEU A 70 3.82 -1.77 -6.92
CA LEU A 70 4.37 -3.11 -6.66
C LEU A 70 3.32 -4.03 -6.01
N VAL A 71 2.61 -3.54 -5.00
CA VAL A 71 1.48 -4.27 -4.38
C VAL A 71 0.37 -4.53 -5.40
N ALA A 72 -0.02 -3.55 -6.22
CA ALA A 72 -1.07 -3.75 -7.20
C ALA A 72 -0.70 -4.81 -8.25
N ALA A 73 0.57 -4.83 -8.69
CA ALA A 73 1.08 -5.79 -9.66
C ALA A 73 1.08 -7.23 -9.11
N SER A 74 1.37 -7.42 -7.82
CA SER A 74 1.34 -8.76 -7.19
C SER A 74 -0.06 -9.34 -7.07
N MET A 75 -1.10 -8.50 -7.15
CA MET A 75 -2.50 -8.90 -7.07
C MET A 75 -3.16 -9.16 -8.41
N GLN A 76 -2.46 -8.88 -9.52
CA GLN A 76 -2.98 -9.23 -10.83
C GLN A 76 -2.86 -10.75 -11.04
N PRO A 77 -3.87 -11.39 -11.65
CA PRO A 77 -3.72 -12.77 -12.08
C PRO A 77 -2.49 -12.87 -12.98
N ARG A 78 -1.50 -13.67 -12.58
CA ARG A 78 -0.37 -13.97 -13.46
C ARG A 78 -0.97 -14.53 -14.75
N ALA A 79 -0.73 -13.87 -15.87
CA ALA A 79 -1.05 -14.43 -17.18
C ALA A 79 -0.45 -15.84 -17.20
N ALA A 80 -1.30 -16.86 -17.41
CA ALA A 80 -0.86 -18.23 -17.51
C ALA A 80 0.19 -18.28 -18.62
N ALA A 81 1.42 -18.64 -18.24
CA ALA A 81 2.57 -18.75 -19.13
C ALA A 81 2.40 -19.91 -20.11
#